data_AF-A0A936HK70-F1
#
_entry.id   AF-A0A936HK70-F1
#
_cell.length_a   1.000
_cell.length_b   1.000
_cell.length_c   1.000
_cell.angle_alpha   90.00
_cell.angle_beta   90.00
_cell.angle_gamma   90.00
#
_symmetry.space_group_name_H-M   'P 1'
#
loop_
_entity.id
_entity.type
_entity.pdbx_description
1 polymer ?
#
loop_
_entity_poly.entity_id
_entity_poly.type
_entity_poly.pdbx_seq_one_letter_code
_entity_poly.pdbx_strand_id
1 'polypeptide(L)'
;MRCLDAGSALAKRKDGMIDKTDMERRAIKDARRFFAEALTELGLMEPFHDRSAEDIDRLIEACVDGFQDSMQRQSLNDDLPF
;
A
#
# COMPACT_ATOMS: atom_id res chain seq x y z
N MET A 1 15.17 13.13 18.97
CA MET A 1 14.58 12.39 17.84
C MET A 1 13.23 13.04 17.53
N ARG A 2 13.10 13.85 16.47
CA ARG A 2 11.93 14.75 16.24
C ARG A 2 11.35 14.62 14.82
N CYS A 3 11.24 13.40 14.29
CA CYS A 3 10.64 13.17 12.96
C CYS A 3 9.39 12.28 12.96
N LEU A 4 8.94 11.78 14.11
CA LEU A 4 7.78 10.86 14.18
C LEU A 4 6.46 11.53 14.60
N ASP A 5 6.51 12.74 15.17
CA ASP A 5 5.31 13.35 15.77
C ASP A 5 4.55 14.34 14.86
N ALA A 6 5.18 14.82 13.78
CA ALA A 6 4.54 15.83 12.91
C ALA A 6 3.59 15.22 11.87
N GLY A 7 3.84 14.00 11.41
CA GLY A 7 2.98 13.31 10.44
C GLY A 7 1.74 12.66 11.08
N SER A 8 1.88 12.18 12.31
CA SER A 8 0.83 11.48 13.07
C SER A 8 -0.27 12.39 13.59
N ALA A 9 -0.01 13.70 13.74
CA ALA A 9 -0.99 14.67 14.22
C ALA A 9 -1.99 15.15 13.14
N LEU A 10 -1.63 15.09 11.85
CA LEU A 10 -2.50 15.50 10.73
C LEU A 10 -3.45 14.38 10.28
N ALA A 11 -3.21 13.14 10.71
CA ALA A 11 -4.06 11.97 10.43
C ALA A 11 -5.31 11.90 11.33
N LYS A 12 -5.75 13.02 11.91
CA LYS A 12 -7.03 13.08 12.63
C LYS A 12 -8.18 13.40 11.68
N ARG A 13 -8.78 12.31 11.21
CA ARG A 13 -10.23 12.10 11.06
C ARG A 13 -10.93 12.93 9.95
N LYS A 14 -11.05 12.32 8.78
CA LYS A 14 -12.17 12.53 7.85
C LYS A 14 -12.57 11.14 7.32
N ASP A 15 -13.75 10.66 7.72
CA ASP A 15 -14.44 9.44 7.26
C ASP A 15 -13.63 8.39 6.47
N GLY A 16 -12.69 7.72 7.14
CA GLY A 16 -12.13 6.44 6.70
C GLY A 16 -11.14 6.45 5.54
N MET A 17 -10.85 7.57 4.89
CA MET A 17 -9.86 7.63 3.80
C MET A 17 -8.92 8.82 3.99
N ILE A 18 -7.70 8.53 4.44
CA ILE A 18 -6.60 9.49 4.32
C ILE A 18 -6.29 9.55 2.82
N ASP A 19 -6.48 10.71 2.20
CA ASP A 19 -6.03 10.91 0.83
C ASP A 19 -4.55 10.54 0.73
N LYS A 20 -4.23 9.56 -0.12
CA LYS A 20 -2.85 9.13 -0.31
C LYS A 20 -1.98 10.32 -0.67
N THR A 21 -0.87 10.41 0.04
CA THR A 21 0.19 11.37 -0.25
C THR A 21 0.67 11.17 -1.68
N ASP A 22 1.20 12.24 -2.30
CA ASP A 22 1.79 12.14 -3.65
C ASP A 22 2.92 11.10 -3.72
N MET A 23 3.59 10.87 -2.59
CA MET A 23 4.61 9.85 -2.42
C MET A 23 4.02 8.43 -2.52
N GLU A 24 2.91 8.16 -1.83
CA GLU A 24 2.22 6.84 -1.91
C GLU A 24 1.68 6.57 -3.31
N ARG A 25 1.09 7.58 -3.96
CA ARG A 25 0.65 7.45 -5.37
C ARG A 25 1.81 7.17 -6.32
N ARG A 26 3.00 7.73 -6.05
CA ARG A 26 4.21 7.44 -6.82
C ARG A 26 4.70 6.01 -6.58
N ALA A 27 4.75 5.57 -5.32
CA ALA A 27 5.18 4.22 -4.97
C ALA A 27 4.29 3.14 -5.62
N ILE A 28 2.97 3.34 -5.66
CA ILE A 28 2.05 2.43 -6.35
C ILE A 28 2.37 2.33 -7.85
N LYS A 29 2.65 3.47 -8.50
CA LYS A 29 3.03 3.49 -9.93
C LYS A 29 4.34 2.75 -10.18
N ASP A 30 5.33 2.93 -9.31
CA ASP A 30 6.63 2.26 -9.43
C ASP A 30 6.49 0.74 -9.24
N ALA A 31 5.55 0.29 -8.39
CA ALA A 31 5.26 -1.11 -8.14
C ALA A 31 4.64 -1.86 -9.34
N ARG A 32 4.04 -1.15 -10.31
CA ARG A 32 3.40 -1.78 -11.49
C ARG A 32 4.34 -2.69 -12.27
N ARG A 33 5.62 -2.32 -12.35
CA ARG A 33 6.63 -3.13 -13.04
C ARG A 33 6.78 -4.49 -12.35
N PHE A 34 7.00 -4.50 -11.04
CA PHE A 34 7.15 -5.72 -10.27
C PHE A 34 5.89 -6.58 -10.31
N PHE A 35 4.71 -5.93 -10.27
CA PHE A 35 3.43 -6.62 -10.42
C PHE A 35 3.32 -7.34 -11.77
N ALA A 36 3.64 -6.66 -12.88
CA ALA A 36 3.61 -7.25 -14.21
C ALA A 36 4.66 -8.36 -14.41
N GLU A 37 5.86 -8.20 -13.85
CA GLU A 37 6.91 -9.23 -13.85
C GLU A 37 6.42 -10.49 -13.13
N ALA A 38 5.86 -10.35 -11.92
CA ALA A 38 5.31 -11.46 -11.16
C ALA A 38 4.14 -12.16 -11.88
N LEU A 39 3.21 -11.40 -12.46
CA LEU A 39 2.11 -11.97 -13.26
C LEU A 39 2.64 -12.75 -14.48
N THR A 40 3.68 -12.23 -15.14
CA THR A 40 4.29 -12.89 -16.30
C THR A 40 4.96 -14.20 -15.90
N GLU A 41 5.73 -14.20 -14.82
CA GLU A 41 6.42 -15.39 -14.30
C GLU A 41 5.43 -16.48 -13.88
N LEU A 42 4.29 -16.09 -13.32
CA LEU A 42 3.22 -17.01 -12.90
C LEU A 42 2.29 -17.44 -14.04
N GLY A 43 2.46 -16.91 -15.26
CA GLY A 43 1.56 -17.18 -16.38
C GLY A 43 0.15 -16.59 -16.20
N LEU A 44 0.01 -15.55 -15.38
CA LEU A 44 -1.25 -14.90 -15.02
C LEU A 44 -1.47 -13.57 -15.74
N MET A 45 -0.65 -13.21 -16.74
CA MET A 45 -0.73 -11.89 -17.37
C MET A 45 -1.97 -11.71 -18.28
N GLU A 46 -2.51 -12.80 -18.83
CA GLU A 46 -3.60 -12.75 -19.81
C GLU A 46 -4.83 -11.94 -19.36
N PRO A 47 -5.38 -12.13 -18.14
CA PRO A 47 -6.53 -11.35 -17.65
C PRO A 47 -6.24 -9.87 -17.38
N PHE A 48 -4.98 -9.45 -17.44
CA PHE A 48 -4.51 -8.11 -17.06
C PHE A 48 -4.08 -7.26 -18.26
N HIS A 49 -3.93 -7.83 -19.46
CA HIS A 49 -3.48 -7.10 -20.65
C HIS A 49 -4.32 -5.87 -20.99
N ASP A 50 -5.64 -5.99 -20.86
CA ASP A 50 -6.59 -4.92 -21.20
C ASP A 50 -7.07 -4.12 -19.99
N ARG A 51 -6.47 -4.32 -18.81
CA ARG A 51 -6.85 -3.58 -17.61
C ARG A 51 -6.26 -2.19 -17.63
N SER A 52 -7.05 -1.23 -17.15
CA SER A 52 -6.59 0.14 -17.02
C SER A 52 -5.47 0.23 -15.98
N ALA A 53 -4.60 1.22 -16.14
CA ALA A 53 -3.56 1.47 -15.13
C ALA A 53 -4.16 1.77 -13.73
N GLU A 54 -5.37 2.32 -13.68
CA GLU A 54 -6.10 2.59 -12.43
C GLU A 54 -6.59 1.28 -11.78
N ASP A 55 -7.08 0.32 -12.55
CA ASP A 55 -7.46 -0.99 -12.00
C ASP A 55 -6.24 -1.73 -11.44
N ILE A 56 -5.09 -1.65 -12.12
CA ILE A 56 -3.83 -2.21 -11.62
C ILE A 56 -3.40 -1.51 -10.33
N ASP A 57 -3.49 -0.19 -10.27
CA ASP A 57 -3.17 0.58 -9.06
C ASP A 57 -4.03 0.14 -7.87
N ARG A 58 -5.33 -0.07 -8.08
CA ARG A 58 -6.27 -0.51 -7.04
C ARG A 58 -5.92 -1.90 -6.48
N LEU A 59 -5.42 -2.79 -7.33
CA LEU A 59 -4.97 -4.12 -6.89
C LEU A 59 -3.69 -4.04 -6.06
N ILE A 60 -2.71 -3.27 -6.52
CA ILE A 60 -1.46 -3.03 -5.80
C ILE A 60 -1.75 -2.39 -4.44
N GLU A 61 -2.62 -1.38 -4.43
CA GLU A 61 -3.11 -0.70 -3.24
C GLU A 61 -3.72 -1.68 -2.24
N ALA A 62 -4.67 -2.52 -2.65
CA ALA A 62 -5.29 -3.51 -1.75
C ALA A 62 -4.24 -4.46 -1.13
N CYS A 63 -3.23 -4.88 -1.89
CA CYS A 63 -2.14 -5.72 -1.38
C CYS A 63 -1.25 -4.98 -0.37
N VAL A 64 -0.88 -3.73 -0.67
CA VAL A 64 0.00 -2.92 0.19
C VAL A 64 -0.73 -2.53 1.49
N ASP A 65 -1.97 -2.08 1.40
CA ASP A 65 -2.77 -1.69 2.57
C ASP A 65 -2.95 -2.89 3.52
N GLY A 66 -3.30 -4.07 2.99
CA GLY A 66 -3.42 -5.29 3.79
C GLY A 66 -2.10 -5.76 4.43
N PHE A 67 -0.98 -5.60 3.71
CA PHE A 67 0.35 -5.87 4.25
C PHE A 67 0.71 -4.90 5.38
N GLN A 68 0.51 -3.59 5.19
CA GLN A 68 0.79 -2.57 6.19
C GLN A 68 -0.08 -2.73 7.44
N ASP A 69 -1.38 -3.02 7.29
CA ASP A 69 -2.29 -3.32 8.40
C ASP A 69 -1.84 -4.55 9.20
N SER A 70 -1.34 -5.59 8.52
CA SER A 70 -0.79 -6.77 9.19
C SER A 70 0.49 -6.44 9.97
N MET A 71 1.42 -5.73 9.34
CA MET A 71 2.68 -5.31 9.96
C MET A 71 2.43 -4.40 11.17
N GLN A 72 1.50 -3.46 11.07
CA GLN A 72 1.13 -2.57 12.16
C GLN A 72 0.53 -3.35 13.34
N ARG A 73 -0.39 -4.29 13.08
CA ARG A 73 -0.94 -5.16 14.13
C ARG A 73 0.13 -6.00 14.81
N GLN A 74 1.09 -6.52 14.06
CA GLN A 74 2.21 -7.29 14.62
C GLN A 74 3.12 -6.42 15.48
N SER A 75 3.51 -5.23 14.98
CA SER A 75 4.29 -4.27 15.77
C SER A 75 3.60 -3.91 17.09
N LEU A 76 2.29 -3.65 17.07
CA LEU A 76 1.51 -3.34 18.27
C LEU A 76 1.40 -4.54 19.24
N ASN A 77 1.43 -5.77 18.73
CA ASN A 77 1.41 -6.99 19.56
C ASN A 77 2.80 -7.33 20.12
N ASP A 78 3.87 -7.01 19.40
CA ASP A 78 5.26 -7.17 19.85
C ASP A 78 5.63 -6.09 20.90
N ASP A 79 4.92 -4.97 20.94
CA ASP A 79 5.08 -3.85 21.89
C ASP A 79 4.35 -4.06 23.23
N LEU A 80 3.83 -5.25 23.55
CA LEU A 80 3.33 -5.59 24.90
C LEU A 80 4.37 -6.39 25.71
N PRO A 81 5.34 -5.74 26.37
CA PRO A 81 6.02 -6.36 27.49
C PRO A 81 5.01 -6.35 28.65
N PHE A 82 4.65 -7.55 29.14
CA PHE A 82 4.07 -7.82 30.46
C PHE A 82 3.59 -6.61 31.29
#